data_AF-A0A2N8T8N1-F1
#
_entry.id   AF-A0A2N8T8N1-F1
#
_cell.length_a   1.000
_cell.length_b   1.000
_cell.length_c   1.000
_cell.angle_alpha   90.00
_cell.angle_beta   90.00
_cell.angle_gamma   90.00
#
_symmetry.space_group_name_H-M   'P 1'
#
loop_
_entity.id
_entity.type
_entity.pdbx_description
1 polymer ?
#
loop_
_entity_poly.entity_id
_entity_poly.type
_entity_poly.pdbx_seq_one_letter_code
_entity_poly.pdbx_strand_id
1 'polypeptide(L)'
;MTDLRTLLLNQDTQGGELFESPKERLAFYRSEIHFESSLLADRTNAYLASQSFLMIAFASSMANSNPDWGNLFRLVVPAVLAILGLVTSLHAMPGIKANFDVIERWHQKQAELLQLEGRVGMLPNNESALFGEGNSPVGGKRYKRTLLFSLRTPVIFSLVWTAFGLLCLALSFMD
;
A
#
# COMPACT_ATOMS: atom_id res chain seq x y z
N MET A 1 -2.31 33.46 -17.38
CA MET A 1 -1.66 32.46 -16.51
C MET A 1 -2.45 31.19 -16.67
N THR A 2 -1.96 30.28 -17.52
CA THR A 2 -2.60 28.99 -17.81
C THR A 2 -2.54 28.14 -16.56
N ASP A 3 -3.69 27.75 -16.04
CA ASP A 3 -3.83 27.11 -14.74
C ASP A 3 -3.18 25.72 -14.80
N LEU A 4 -2.27 25.42 -13.86
CA LEU A 4 -1.57 24.12 -13.79
C LEU A 4 -2.57 22.96 -13.75
N ARG A 5 -3.76 23.22 -13.19
CA ARG A 5 -4.90 22.31 -13.15
C ARG A 5 -5.44 22.00 -14.54
N THR A 6 -5.53 23.01 -15.42
CA THR A 6 -5.94 22.82 -16.82
C THR A 6 -4.87 22.10 -17.65
N LEU A 7 -3.58 22.28 -17.36
CA LEU A 7 -2.51 21.50 -18.01
C LEU A 7 -2.52 20.03 -17.58
N LEU A 8 -2.75 19.74 -16.29
CA LEU A 8 -2.87 18.37 -15.78
C LEU A 8 -4.16 17.68 -16.25
N LEU A 9 -5.28 18.42 -16.33
CA LEU A 9 -6.52 17.93 -16.94
C LEU A 9 -6.35 17.69 -18.45
N ASN A 10 -5.61 18.55 -19.16
CA ASN A 10 -5.40 18.40 -20.59
C ASN A 10 -4.46 17.22 -20.93
N GLN A 11 -3.51 16.91 -20.05
CA GLN A 11 -2.65 15.73 -20.18
C GLN A 11 -3.44 14.41 -20.04
N ASP A 12 -4.52 14.42 -19.25
CA ASP A 12 -5.46 13.31 -19.13
C ASP A 12 -6.40 13.18 -20.35
N THR A 13 -6.79 14.28 -20.99
CA THR A 13 -7.61 14.26 -22.23
C THR A 13 -6.83 13.89 -23.49
N GLN A 14 -5.50 14.07 -23.53
CA GLN A 14 -4.69 13.57 -24.66
C GLN A 14 -4.69 12.04 -24.77
N GLY A 15 -4.99 11.32 -23.68
CA GLY A 15 -5.24 9.87 -23.74
C GLY A 15 -6.52 9.53 -24.51
N GLY A 16 -7.49 10.45 -24.59
CA GLY A 16 -8.71 10.26 -25.38
C GLY A 16 -8.43 10.24 -26.90
N GLU A 17 -7.41 10.94 -27.37
CA GLU A 17 -7.05 10.99 -28.80
C GLU A 17 -6.14 9.84 -29.25
N LEU A 18 -5.59 9.04 -28.32
CA LEU A 18 -4.68 7.93 -28.64
C LEU A 18 -5.41 6.62 -29.01
N PHE A 19 -6.64 6.44 -28.55
CA PHE A 19 -7.34 5.15 -28.64
C PHE A 19 -8.52 5.23 -29.61
N GLU A 20 -8.54 4.32 -30.58
CA GLU A 20 -9.56 4.28 -31.64
C GLU A 20 -10.91 3.72 -31.14
N SER A 21 -10.92 3.03 -29.98
CA SER A 21 -12.15 2.46 -29.42
C SER A 21 -12.26 2.51 -27.88
N PRO A 22 -13.50 2.64 -27.33
CA PRO A 22 -13.80 2.46 -25.90
C PRO A 22 -13.23 1.17 -25.28
N LYS A 23 -13.20 0.09 -26.07
CA LYS A 23 -12.69 -1.22 -25.63
C LYS A 23 -11.17 -1.18 -25.40
N GLU A 24 -10.46 -0.47 -26.26
CA GLU A 24 -9.00 -0.28 -26.14
C GLU A 24 -8.65 0.57 -24.93
N ARG A 25 -9.41 1.65 -24.68
CA ARG A 25 -9.31 2.46 -23.46
C ARG A 25 -9.50 1.61 -22.19
N LEU A 26 -10.53 0.76 -22.17
CA LEU A 26 -10.80 -0.12 -21.03
C LEU A 26 -9.71 -1.18 -20.82
N ALA A 27 -9.17 -1.74 -21.90
CA ALA A 27 -8.04 -2.67 -21.82
C ALA A 27 -6.79 -1.99 -21.24
N PHE A 28 -6.50 -0.75 -21.67
CA PHE A 28 -5.40 0.06 -21.15
C PHE A 28 -5.56 0.37 -19.66
N TYR A 29 -6.75 0.83 -19.21
CA TYR A 29 -6.95 1.07 -17.77
C TYR A 29 -6.83 -0.20 -16.94
N ARG A 30 -7.29 -1.35 -17.46
CA ARG A 30 -7.12 -2.63 -16.78
C ARG A 30 -5.65 -3.01 -16.66
N SER A 31 -4.84 -2.84 -17.70
CA SER A 31 -3.40 -3.11 -17.62
C SER A 31 -2.69 -2.19 -16.64
N GLU A 32 -3.06 -0.91 -16.62
CA GLU A 32 -2.47 0.08 -15.71
C GLU A 32 -2.81 -0.22 -14.24
N ILE A 33 -4.08 -0.57 -13.96
CA ILE A 33 -4.51 -0.99 -12.62
C ILE A 33 -3.75 -2.25 -12.17
N HIS A 34 -3.55 -3.23 -13.06
CA HIS A 34 -2.77 -4.43 -12.74
C HIS A 34 -1.30 -4.11 -12.48
N PHE A 35 -0.70 -3.24 -13.29
CA PHE A 35 0.68 -2.79 -13.12
C PHE A 35 0.88 -2.10 -11.78
N GLU A 36 0.08 -1.06 -11.49
CA GLU A 36 0.17 -0.29 -10.24
C GLU A 36 -0.14 -1.15 -9.01
N SER A 37 -1.11 -2.07 -9.11
CA SER A 37 -1.39 -3.03 -8.03
C SER A 37 -0.23 -3.98 -7.77
N SER A 38 0.50 -4.40 -8.81
CA SER A 38 1.65 -5.30 -8.68
C SER A 38 2.83 -4.55 -8.07
N LEU A 39 3.08 -3.31 -8.51
CA LEU A 39 4.10 -2.43 -7.95
C LEU A 39 3.85 -2.13 -6.46
N LEU A 40 2.60 -1.90 -6.07
CA LEU A 40 2.22 -1.73 -4.67
C LEU A 40 2.48 -3.01 -3.85
N ALA A 41 2.15 -4.18 -4.39
CA ALA A 41 2.40 -5.45 -3.74
C ALA A 41 3.90 -5.70 -3.54
N ASP A 42 4.73 -5.44 -4.56
CA ASP A 42 6.18 -5.59 -4.50
C ASP A 42 6.81 -4.67 -3.44
N ARG A 43 6.40 -3.39 -3.41
CA ARG A 43 6.84 -2.44 -2.39
C ARG A 43 6.43 -2.87 -0.99
N THR A 44 5.20 -3.37 -0.83
CA THR A 44 4.70 -3.88 0.45
C THR A 44 5.48 -5.11 0.90
N ASN A 45 5.79 -6.04 -0.02
CA ASN A 45 6.57 -7.23 0.27
C ASN A 45 8.02 -6.90 0.65
N ALA A 46 8.67 -5.98 -0.07
CA ALA A 46 10.01 -5.51 0.27
C ALA A 46 10.06 -4.85 1.66
N TYR A 47 9.05 -4.03 1.97
CA TYR A 47 8.89 -3.46 3.31
C TYR A 47 8.71 -4.55 4.38
N LEU A 48 7.80 -5.51 4.18
CA LEU A 48 7.57 -6.62 5.11
C LEU A 48 8.82 -7.49 5.33
N ALA A 49 9.59 -7.75 4.28
CA ALA A 49 10.85 -8.47 4.36
C ALA A 49 11.88 -7.71 5.20
N SER A 50 12.01 -6.40 4.97
CA SER A 50 12.88 -5.53 5.78
C SER A 50 12.46 -5.51 7.25
N GLN A 51 11.16 -5.34 7.54
CA GLN A 51 10.65 -5.37 8.92
C GLN A 51 10.91 -6.71 9.60
N SER A 52 10.74 -7.82 8.89
CA SER A 52 11.02 -9.16 9.42
C SER A 52 12.51 -9.34 9.77
N PHE A 53 13.41 -8.84 8.91
CA PHE A 53 14.85 -8.86 9.20
C PHE A 53 15.20 -8.05 10.45
N LEU A 54 14.63 -6.84 10.60
CA LEU A 54 14.83 -6.02 11.80
C LEU A 54 14.31 -6.73 13.05
N MET A 55 13.13 -7.36 12.99
CA MET A 55 12.54 -8.09 14.12
C MET A 55 13.42 -9.25 14.57
N ILE A 56 14.00 -10.00 13.62
CA ILE A 56 14.93 -11.10 13.91
C ILE A 56 16.22 -10.55 14.54
N ALA A 57 16.76 -9.44 14.03
CA ALA A 57 17.94 -8.80 14.58
C ALA A 57 17.68 -8.27 16.01
N PHE A 58 16.50 -7.71 16.27
CA PHE A 58 16.06 -7.26 17.59
C PHE A 58 15.98 -8.42 18.58
N ALA A 59 15.29 -9.51 18.22
CA ALA A 59 15.20 -10.69 19.08
C ALA A 59 16.58 -11.32 19.36
N SER A 60 17.42 -11.42 18.33
CA SER A 60 18.78 -11.94 18.45
C SER A 60 19.66 -11.09 19.38
N SER A 61 19.55 -9.77 19.29
CA SER A 61 20.32 -8.86 20.15
C SER A 61 19.85 -8.86 21.59
N MET A 62 18.53 -8.99 21.84
CA MET A 62 17.97 -9.18 23.17
C MET A 62 18.37 -10.52 23.81
N ALA A 63 18.53 -11.58 23.01
CA ALA A 63 18.96 -12.90 23.48
C ALA A 63 20.46 -12.99 23.81
N ASN A 64 21.26 -11.96 23.49
CA ASN A 64 22.70 -11.98 23.71
C ASN A 64 23.03 -12.17 25.19
N SER A 65 23.72 -13.24 25.57
CA SER A 65 23.99 -13.60 26.98
C SER A 65 25.44 -13.44 27.40
N ASN A 66 26.20 -12.61 26.68
CA ASN A 66 27.59 -12.37 26.99
C ASN A 66 27.74 -11.69 28.38
N PRO A 67 28.56 -12.23 29.30
CA PRO A 67 28.70 -11.71 30.66
C PRO A 67 29.40 -10.34 30.75
N ASP A 68 30.23 -9.95 29.78
CA ASP A 68 31.07 -8.74 29.88
C ASP A 68 30.38 -7.51 29.29
N TRP A 69 29.68 -7.65 28.16
CA TRP A 69 29.02 -6.53 27.46
C TRP A 69 27.56 -6.80 27.11
N GLY A 70 26.98 -7.92 27.56
CA GLY A 70 25.61 -8.31 27.25
C GLY A 70 24.58 -7.26 27.63
N ASN A 71 24.68 -6.68 28.83
CA ASN A 71 23.70 -5.70 29.31
C ASN A 71 23.72 -4.41 28.47
N LEU A 72 24.91 -3.84 28.20
CA LEU A 72 25.02 -2.65 27.36
C LEU A 72 24.56 -2.93 25.92
N PHE A 73 24.89 -4.11 25.39
CA PHE A 73 24.49 -4.52 24.05
C PHE A 73 22.98 -4.71 23.92
N ARG A 74 22.33 -5.34 24.92
CA ARG A 74 20.86 -5.51 25.00
C ARG A 74 20.10 -4.20 25.15
N LEU A 75 20.76 -3.14 25.60
CA LEU A 75 20.15 -1.81 25.65
C LEU A 75 20.32 -1.07 24.33
N VAL A 76 21.56 -0.85 23.90
CA VAL A 76 21.88 0.05 22.80
C VAL A 76 21.42 -0.51 21.45
N VAL A 77 21.73 -1.78 21.15
CA VAL A 77 21.45 -2.35 19.83
C VAL A 77 19.95 -2.54 19.61
N PRO A 78 19.18 -3.16 20.53
CA PRO A 78 17.73 -3.23 20.43
C PRO A 78 17.03 -1.87 20.35
N ALA A 79 17.48 -0.86 21.13
CA ALA A 79 16.88 0.48 21.07
C ALA A 79 17.10 1.16 19.71
N VAL A 80 18.33 1.07 19.16
CA VAL A 80 18.63 1.60 17.81
C VAL A 80 17.81 0.88 16.74
N LEU A 81 17.69 -0.45 16.83
CA LEU A 81 16.86 -1.23 15.91
C LEU A 81 15.38 -0.87 16.01
N ALA A 82 14.87 -0.60 17.22
CA ALA A 82 13.49 -0.17 17.43
C ALA A 82 13.21 1.21 16.81
N ILE A 83 14.12 2.17 16.99
CA ILE A 83 14.02 3.48 16.35
C ILE A 83 14.08 3.34 14.82
N LEU A 84 15.00 2.52 14.30
CA LEU A 84 15.11 2.28 12.85
C LEU A 84 13.83 1.65 12.29
N GLY A 85 13.26 0.67 12.98
CA GLY A 85 11.99 0.05 12.63
C GLY A 85 10.83 1.04 12.62
N LEU A 86 10.78 1.94 13.60
CA LEU A 86 9.79 3.01 13.67
C LEU A 86 9.95 4.00 12.50
N VAL A 87 11.15 4.52 12.28
CA VAL A 87 11.43 5.50 11.22
C VAL A 87 11.12 4.92 9.83
N THR A 88 11.54 3.69 9.56
CA THR A 88 11.26 3.01 8.29
C THR A 88 9.77 2.77 8.08
N SER A 89 9.02 2.48 9.14
CA SER A 89 7.56 2.33 9.10
C SER A 89 6.85 3.66 8.80
N LEU A 90 7.28 4.75 9.44
CA LEU A 90 6.75 6.09 9.16
C LEU A 90 7.05 6.54 7.72
N HIS A 91 8.24 6.22 7.21
CA HIS A 91 8.64 6.59 5.85
C HIS A 91 7.93 5.75 4.76
N ALA A 92 7.59 4.49 5.05
CA ALA A 92 6.85 3.63 4.12
C ALA A 92 5.39 4.08 3.94
N MET A 93 4.80 4.72 4.96
CA MET A 93 3.40 5.14 4.98
C MET A 93 2.99 6.09 3.83
N PRO A 94 3.69 7.21 3.56
CA PRO A 94 3.35 8.09 2.44
C PRO A 94 3.52 7.39 1.08
N GLY A 95 4.54 6.54 0.93
CA GLY A 95 4.79 5.80 -0.31
C GLY A 95 3.68 4.79 -0.65
N ILE A 96 3.17 4.07 0.34
CA ILE A 96 2.03 3.17 0.18
C ILE A 96 0.74 3.94 -0.11
N LYS A 97 0.52 5.05 0.60
CA LYS A 97 -0.67 5.91 0.41
C LYS A 97 -0.72 6.53 -0.99
N ALA A 98 0.40 7.03 -1.50
CA ALA A 98 0.45 7.64 -2.82
C ALA A 98 0.06 6.65 -3.94
N ASN A 99 0.56 5.41 -3.90
CA ASN A 99 0.19 4.39 -4.90
C ASN A 99 -1.28 3.98 -4.75
N PHE A 100 -1.79 3.91 -3.52
CA PHE A 100 -3.22 3.68 -3.28
C PHE A 100 -4.09 4.75 -3.96
N ASP A 101 -3.73 6.02 -3.79
CA ASP A 101 -4.45 7.16 -4.38
C ASP A 101 -4.38 7.16 -5.91
N VAL A 102 -3.29 6.66 -6.50
CA VAL A 102 -3.17 6.47 -7.97
C VAL A 102 -4.12 5.37 -8.45
N ILE A 103 -4.16 4.22 -7.78
CA ILE A 103 -5.02 3.13 -8.23
C ILE A 103 -6.51 3.47 -8.02
N GLU A 104 -6.85 4.19 -6.95
CA GLU A 104 -8.22 4.68 -6.75
C GLU A 104 -8.64 5.63 -7.88
N ARG A 105 -7.75 6.52 -8.34
CA ARG A 105 -8.01 7.41 -9.49
C ARG A 105 -8.23 6.63 -10.79
N TRP A 106 -7.44 5.60 -11.06
CA TRP A 106 -7.63 4.76 -12.25
C TRP A 106 -8.95 3.97 -12.20
N HIS A 107 -9.34 3.48 -11.02
CA HIS A 107 -10.65 2.86 -10.85
C HIS A 107 -11.82 3.82 -11.04
N GLN A 108 -11.69 5.08 -10.60
CA GLN A 108 -12.69 6.11 -10.84
C GLN A 108 -12.85 6.39 -12.34
N LYS A 109 -11.75 6.57 -13.06
CA LYS A 109 -11.75 6.75 -14.52
C LYS A 109 -12.41 5.57 -15.26
N GLN A 110 -12.13 4.33 -14.82
CA GLN A 110 -12.75 3.14 -15.37
C GLN A 110 -14.27 3.10 -15.13
N ALA A 111 -14.72 3.47 -13.93
CA ALA A 111 -16.14 3.50 -13.58
C ALA A 111 -16.89 4.60 -14.35
N GLU A 112 -16.28 5.78 -14.51
CA GLU A 112 -16.85 6.90 -15.25
C GLU A 112 -17.06 6.57 -16.73
N LEU A 113 -16.07 5.94 -17.39
CA LEU A 113 -16.21 5.52 -18.78
C LEU A 113 -17.25 4.41 -18.97
N LEU A 114 -17.34 3.49 -18.02
CA LEU A 114 -18.38 2.47 -18.05
C LEU A 114 -19.79 3.05 -17.85
N GLN A 115 -19.93 4.18 -17.16
CA GLN A 115 -21.20 4.89 -17.01
C GLN A 115 -21.54 5.78 -18.21
N LEU A 116 -20.54 6.40 -18.84
CA LEU A 116 -20.72 7.33 -19.97
C LEU A 116 -20.87 6.61 -21.32
N GLU A 117 -20.04 5.60 -21.60
CA GLU A 117 -20.02 4.86 -22.86
C GLU A 117 -20.74 3.50 -22.77
N GLY A 118 -20.79 2.91 -21.58
CA GLY A 118 -21.58 1.72 -21.33
C GLY A 118 -23.06 2.08 -21.25
N ARG A 119 -23.88 1.54 -22.16
CA ARG A 119 -25.32 1.36 -21.90
C ARG A 119 -25.49 0.40 -20.71
N VAL A 120 -25.22 0.86 -19.49
CA VAL A 120 -25.34 0.08 -18.23
C VAL A 120 -26.77 -0.41 -18.02
N GLY A 121 -27.76 0.11 -18.76
CA GLY A 121 -29.12 -0.41 -18.80
C GLY A 121 -29.41 -1.56 -19.79
N MET A 122 -28.45 -2.04 -20.60
CA MET A 122 -28.77 -2.95 -21.73
C MET A 122 -27.88 -4.19 -21.87
N LEU A 123 -26.84 -4.36 -21.06
CA LEU A 123 -26.11 -5.63 -21.02
C LEU A 123 -26.92 -6.61 -20.14
N PRO A 124 -27.34 -7.77 -20.68
CA PRO A 124 -28.06 -8.77 -19.89
C PRO A 124 -27.13 -9.19 -18.76
N ASN A 125 -27.52 -8.85 -17.54
CA ASN A 125 -26.80 -9.10 -16.30
C ASN A 125 -26.79 -10.60 -15.92
N ASN A 126 -26.70 -11.50 -16.90
CA ASN A 126 -26.88 -12.94 -16.75
C ASN A 126 -25.62 -13.76 -17.10
N GLU A 127 -24.57 -13.13 -17.64
CA GLU A 127 -23.27 -13.78 -17.84
C GLU A 127 -22.16 -13.20 -16.94
N SER A 128 -22.50 -12.29 -16.02
CA SER A 128 -21.58 -11.81 -14.97
C SER A 128 -21.51 -12.78 -13.77
N ALA A 129 -22.32 -13.84 -13.76
CA ALA A 129 -22.38 -14.86 -12.71
C ALA A 129 -21.09 -15.69 -12.54
N LEU A 130 -20.19 -15.70 -13.53
CA LEU A 130 -18.88 -16.36 -13.40
C LEU A 130 -17.91 -15.60 -12.49
N PHE A 131 -18.24 -14.36 -12.12
CA PHE A 131 -17.52 -13.56 -11.13
C PHE A 131 -18.48 -12.98 -10.09
N GLY A 132 -19.17 -13.83 -9.34
CA GLY A 132 -19.80 -13.49 -8.04
C GLY A 132 -20.65 -12.20 -8.06
N GLU A 133 -21.86 -12.34 -8.56
CA GLU A 133 -22.84 -11.27 -8.78
C GLU A 133 -23.26 -10.48 -7.53
N GLY A 134 -23.66 -9.23 -7.80
CA GLY A 134 -25.08 -8.92 -7.58
C GLY A 134 -25.40 -7.50 -7.17
N ASN A 135 -24.50 -6.81 -6.46
CA ASN A 135 -24.87 -5.48 -5.92
C ASN A 135 -23.68 -4.58 -5.52
N SER A 136 -22.46 -4.89 -5.98
CA SER A 136 -21.32 -4.01 -5.72
C SER A 136 -21.05 -3.15 -6.95
N PRO A 137 -20.90 -1.82 -6.79
CA PRO A 137 -20.52 -0.96 -7.90
C PRO A 137 -19.25 -1.50 -8.58
N VAL A 138 -19.15 -1.26 -9.88
CA VAL A 138 -18.03 -1.61 -10.75
C VAL A 138 -16.76 -0.92 -10.22
N GLY A 139 -16.12 -1.56 -9.24
CA GLY A 139 -15.21 -0.92 -8.29
C GLY A 139 -15.24 -1.67 -6.95
N GLY A 140 -15.07 -3.00 -7.02
CA GLY A 140 -15.45 -3.95 -5.98
C GLY A 140 -14.89 -3.67 -4.59
N LYS A 141 -15.76 -3.73 -3.58
CA LYS A 141 -15.44 -3.66 -2.15
C LYS A 141 -14.32 -4.62 -1.72
N ARG A 142 -14.15 -5.75 -2.41
CA ARG A 142 -13.10 -6.75 -2.16
C ARG A 142 -11.70 -6.21 -2.47
N TYR A 143 -11.55 -5.47 -3.56
CA TYR A 143 -10.29 -4.83 -3.94
C TYR A 143 -9.86 -3.80 -2.89
N LYS A 144 -10.78 -2.89 -2.51
CA LYS A 144 -10.54 -1.92 -1.43
C LYS A 144 -10.12 -2.61 -0.13
N ARG A 145 -10.71 -3.77 0.21
CA ARG A 145 -10.37 -4.52 1.43
C ARG A 145 -8.96 -5.12 1.39
N THR A 146 -8.50 -5.61 0.25
CA THR A 146 -7.12 -6.09 0.08
C THR A 146 -6.11 -4.95 0.19
N LEU A 147 -6.39 -3.78 -0.38
CA LEU A 147 -5.47 -2.64 -0.27
C LEU A 147 -5.45 -1.98 1.11
N LEU A 148 -6.56 -2.05 1.85
CA LEU A 148 -6.61 -1.60 3.24
C LEU A 148 -5.64 -2.39 4.14
N PHE A 149 -5.28 -3.63 3.78
CA PHE A 149 -4.22 -4.37 4.49
C PHE A 149 -2.88 -3.65 4.34
N SER A 150 -2.44 -3.37 3.10
CA SER A 150 -1.18 -2.67 2.84
C SER A 150 -1.11 -1.30 3.52
N LEU A 151 -2.23 -0.57 3.60
CA LEU A 151 -2.31 0.71 4.30
C LEU A 151 -2.17 0.59 5.83
N ARG A 152 -2.61 -0.52 6.43
CA ARG A 152 -2.55 -0.74 7.89
C ARG A 152 -1.18 -1.24 8.34
N THR A 153 -0.46 -1.97 7.48
CA THR A 153 0.81 -2.62 7.82
C THR A 153 1.84 -1.64 8.42
N PRO A 154 2.12 -0.45 7.85
CA PRO A 154 3.08 0.49 8.42
C PRO A 154 2.67 1.02 9.80
N VAL A 155 1.36 1.19 10.03
CA VAL A 155 0.83 1.63 11.34
C VAL A 155 1.05 0.56 12.39
N ILE A 156 0.77 -0.70 12.06
CA ILE A 156 0.96 -1.83 12.97
C ILE A 156 2.43 -1.95 13.37
N PHE A 157 3.35 -1.92 12.41
CA PHE A 157 4.79 -2.00 12.72
C PHE A 157 5.30 -0.78 13.49
N SER A 158 4.80 0.43 13.19
CA SER A 158 5.11 1.63 13.98
C SER A 158 4.75 1.45 15.46
N LEU A 159 3.56 0.91 15.75
CA LEU A 159 3.12 0.61 17.12
C LEU A 159 3.98 -0.47 17.78
N VAL A 160 4.29 -1.55 17.06
CA VAL A 160 5.15 -2.64 17.56
C VAL A 160 6.53 -2.12 17.91
N TRP A 161 7.16 -1.34 17.03
CA TRP A 161 8.48 -0.79 17.28
C TRP A 161 8.51 0.23 18.41
N THR A 162 7.45 1.03 18.55
CA THR A 162 7.28 1.92 19.70
C THR A 162 7.21 1.11 20.99
N ALA A 163 6.40 0.04 21.02
CA ALA A 163 6.29 -0.83 22.19
C ALA A 163 7.62 -1.51 22.55
N PHE A 164 8.38 -1.95 21.55
CA PHE A 164 9.71 -2.54 21.75
C PHE A 164 10.74 -1.54 22.26
N GLY A 165 10.75 -0.32 21.73
CA GLY A 165 11.61 0.75 22.24
C GLY A 165 11.30 1.07 23.70
N LEU A 166 10.01 1.17 24.06
CA LEU A 166 9.57 1.36 25.44
C LEU A 166 9.95 0.18 26.34
N LEU A 167 9.84 -1.06 25.85
CA LEU A 167 10.24 -2.25 26.57
C LEU A 167 11.74 -2.24 26.89
N CYS A 168 12.59 -1.88 25.93
CA CYS A 168 14.04 -1.75 26.16
C CYS A 168 14.35 -0.72 27.26
N LEU A 169 13.66 0.43 27.25
CA LEU A 169 13.81 1.44 28.29
C LEU A 169 13.33 0.94 29.64
N ALA A 170 12.16 0.29 29.69
CA ALA A 170 11.60 -0.24 30.93
C ALA A 170 12.53 -1.29 31.57
N LEU A 171 13.07 -2.22 30.78
CA LEU A 171 14.03 -3.21 31.26
C LEU A 171 15.30 -2.56 31.79
N SER A 172 15.80 -1.50 31.12
CA SER A 172 16.97 -0.75 31.61
C SER A 172 16.76 -0.02 32.94
N PHE A 173 15.52 0.27 33.32
CA PHE A 173 15.21 0.88 34.62
C PHE A 173 14.95 -0.17 35.71
N MET A 174 14.70 -1.42 35.33
CA MET A 174 14.41 -2.53 36.24
C MET A 174 15.65 -3.34 36.61
N ASP A 175 16.65 -3.39 35.73
CA ASP A 175 17.99 -3.94 35.96
C ASP A 175 18.91 -2.92 36.68
#